data_AF-A0A6S6S9G3-F1
#
_entry.id   AF-A0A6S6S9G3-F1
#
_cell.length_a   1.000
_cell.length_b   1.000
_cell.length_c   1.000
_cell.angle_alpha   90.00
_cell.angle_beta   90.00
_cell.angle_gamma   90.00
#
_symmetry.space_group_name_H-M   'P 1'
#
loop_
_entity.id
_entity.type
_entity.pdbx_description
1 polymer ?
#
loop_
_entity_poly.entity_id
_entity_poly.type
_entity_poly.pdbx_seq_one_letter_code
_entity_poly.pdbx_strand_id
1 'polypeptide(L)'
;MYNPISSEFFDQLMVAMERKIPSSIEYYQNEEQEKNQEKQVVKALVKTMEIIDGFEILVLDSKEKIRLSMVIKFNGKRHRED
;
A
#
# COMPACT_ATOMS: atom_id res chain seq x y z
N MET A 1 15.28 5.25 8.00
CA MET A 1 15.75 5.54 6.62
C MET A 1 14.51 5.63 5.75
N TYR A 2 14.37 6.72 4.96
CA TYR A 2 13.27 6.84 4.00
C TYR A 2 13.47 5.74 2.97
N ASN A 3 12.53 4.80 2.87
CA ASN A 3 12.60 3.73 1.88
C ASN A 3 11.75 4.20 0.70
N PRO A 4 12.35 4.87 -0.32
CA PRO A 4 11.59 5.37 -1.44
C PRO A 4 10.86 4.22 -2.10
N ILE A 5 9.64 4.48 -2.54
CA ILE A 5 8.84 3.52 -3.29
C ILE A 5 9.68 3.01 -4.46
N SER A 6 9.78 1.69 -4.63
CA SER A 6 10.41 1.16 -5.84
C SER A 6 9.64 1.64 -7.06
N SER A 7 10.35 2.09 -8.10
CA SER A 7 9.72 2.56 -9.35
C SER A 7 8.71 1.53 -9.89
N GLU A 8 9.03 0.23 -9.76
CA GLU A 8 8.16 -0.86 -10.19
C GLU A 8 6.83 -0.89 -9.43
N PHE A 9 6.83 -0.63 -8.12
CA PHE A 9 5.59 -0.57 -7.34
C PHE A 9 4.74 0.63 -7.76
N PHE A 10 5.37 1.79 -7.98
CA PHE A 10 4.66 2.99 -8.42
C PHE A 10 4.01 2.79 -9.79
N ASP A 11 4.71 2.17 -10.73
CA ASP A 11 4.16 1.85 -12.05
C ASP A 11 2.96 0.91 -11.94
N GLN A 12 3.04 -0.12 -11.09
CA GLN A 12 1.91 -1.01 -10.84
C GLN A 12 0.72 -0.32 -10.19
N LEU A 13 0.99 0.56 -9.23
CA LEU A 13 -0.03 1.37 -8.57
C LEU A 13 -0.74 2.27 -9.59
N MET A 14 0.02 2.95 -10.43
CA MET A 14 -0.49 3.81 -11.51
C MET A 14 -1.36 3.01 -12.48
N VAL A 15 -0.89 1.86 -12.96
CA VAL A 15 -1.67 0.97 -13.83
C VAL A 15 -2.95 0.50 -13.14
N ALA A 16 -2.90 0.17 -11.86
CA ALA A 16 -4.07 -0.25 -11.10
C ALA A 16 -5.10 0.89 -10.94
N MET A 17 -4.64 2.12 -10.71
CA MET A 17 -5.49 3.31 -10.62
C MET A 17 -6.14 3.65 -11.97
N GLU A 18 -5.33 3.74 -13.04
CA GLU A 18 -5.83 4.10 -14.38
C GLU A 18 -6.83 3.09 -14.91
N ARG A 19 -6.51 1.80 -14.77
CA ARG A 19 -7.35 0.71 -15.28
C ARG A 19 -8.46 0.30 -14.31
N LYS A 20 -8.52 0.92 -13.12
CA LYS A 20 -9.44 0.56 -12.03
C LYS A 20 -9.41 -0.95 -11.75
N ILE A 21 -8.21 -1.50 -11.59
CA ILE A 21 -8.01 -2.92 -11.33
C ILE A 21 -8.13 -3.16 -9.83
N PRO A 22 -9.01 -4.08 -9.38
CA PRO A 22 -9.11 -4.45 -7.98
C PRO A 22 -7.76 -5.01 -7.54
N SER A 23 -7.14 -4.33 -6.58
CA SER A 23 -5.79 -4.66 -6.13
C SER A 23 -5.83 -5.27 -4.73
N SER A 24 -4.99 -6.29 -4.53
CA SER A 24 -4.82 -6.94 -3.24
C SER A 24 -3.61 -6.32 -2.53
N ILE A 25 -3.83 -5.75 -1.36
CA ILE A 25 -2.81 -5.04 -0.59
C ILE A 25 -2.63 -5.76 0.74
N GLU A 26 -1.43 -6.24 1.01
CA GLU A 26 -1.02 -6.76 2.31
C GLU A 26 -0.24 -5.66 3.05
N TYR A 27 -0.71 -5.26 4.23
CA TYR A 27 -0.12 -4.16 4.99
C TYR A 27 -0.22 -4.39 6.50
N TYR A 28 0.59 -3.68 7.27
CA TYR A 28 0.42 -3.55 8.72
C TYR A 28 -0.35 -2.26 9.02
N GLN A 29 -1.38 -2.33 9.86
CA GLN A 29 -2.12 -1.12 10.23
C GLN A 29 -1.27 -0.22 11.13
N ASN A 30 -0.55 -0.85 12.07
CA ASN A 30 0.18 -0.20 13.17
C ASN A 30 1.51 -0.93 13.44
N GLU A 31 2.43 -0.27 14.16
CA GLU A 31 3.71 -0.87 14.60
C GLU A 31 3.53 -2.08 15.53
N GLU A 32 2.44 -2.14 16.30
CA GLU A 32 2.14 -3.30 17.16
C GLU A 32 1.84 -4.55 16.33
N GLN A 33 1.10 -4.39 15.22
CA GLN A 33 0.85 -5.48 14.27
C GLN A 33 2.11 -5.88 13.52
N GLU A 34 3.01 -4.93 13.20
CA GLU A 34 4.32 -5.25 12.62
C GLU A 34 5.14 -6.14 13.58
N LYS A 35 5.14 -5.85 14.88
CA LYS A 35 5.82 -6.66 15.91
C LYS A 35 5.20 -8.05 16.09
N ASN A 36 3.88 -8.15 16.02
CA ASN A 36 3.16 -9.42 16.12
C ASN A 36 3.07 -10.16 14.77
N GLN A 37 3.62 -9.60 13.69
CA GLN A 37 3.50 -10.09 12.31
C GLN A 37 2.03 -10.29 11.86
N GLU A 38 1.12 -9.49 12.41
CA GLU A 38 -0.33 -9.51 12.13
C GLU A 38 -0.64 -8.66 10.90
N LYS A 39 -0.38 -9.23 9.72
CA LYS A 39 -0.68 -8.59 8.44
C LYS A 39 -2.19 -8.54 8.14
N GLN A 40 -2.64 -7.41 7.65
CA GLN A 40 -3.98 -7.21 7.10
C GLN A 40 -3.94 -7.41 5.59
N VAL A 41 -5.01 -7.96 5.03
CA VAL A 41 -5.16 -8.12 3.57
C VAL A 41 -6.47 -7.48 3.14
N VAL A 42 -6.38 -6.48 2.29
CA VAL A 42 -7.55 -5.82 1.68
C VAL A 42 -7.55 -6.02 0.18
N LYS A 43 -8.73 -6.23 -0.40
CA LYS A 43 -8.94 -6.27 -1.84
C LYS A 43 -9.86 -5.12 -2.21
N ALA A 44 -9.30 -4.06 -2.78
CA ALA A 44 -10.04 -2.86 -3.12
C ALA A 44 -9.44 -2.16 -4.34
N LEU A 45 -10.21 -1.23 -4.89
CA LEU A 45 -9.72 -0.32 -5.93
C LEU A 45 -8.92 0.79 -5.27
N VAL A 46 -7.73 1.07 -5.78
CA VAL A 46 -6.97 2.25 -5.39
C VAL A 46 -7.62 3.45 -6.06
N LYS A 47 -8.13 4.38 -5.25
CA LYS A 47 -8.80 5.58 -5.73
C LYS A 47 -7.80 6.67 -6.05
N THR A 48 -6.89 6.93 -5.12
CA THR A 48 -5.82 7.91 -5.28
C THR A 48 -4.70 7.68 -4.27
N MET A 49 -3.59 8.39 -4.45
CA MET A 49 -2.47 8.43 -3.52
C MET A 49 -2.26 9.89 -3.12
N GLU A 50 -2.23 10.15 -1.81
CA GLU A 50 -2.04 11.48 -1.24
C GLU A 50 -0.80 11.50 -0.34
N ILE A 51 -0.11 12.64 -0.29
CA ILE A 51 0.97 12.86 0.66
C ILE A 51 0.41 13.67 1.83
N ILE A 52 0.33 13.05 3.01
CA ILE A 52 -0.19 13.66 4.23
C ILE A 52 0.93 13.61 5.27
N ASP A 53 1.30 14.77 5.83
CA ASP A 53 2.40 14.90 6.81
C ASP A 53 3.75 14.34 6.32
N GLY A 54 4.01 14.43 5.01
CA GLY A 54 5.21 13.87 4.38
C GLY A 54 5.19 12.35 4.24
N PHE A 55 4.05 11.71 4.53
CA PHE A 55 3.84 10.29 4.33
C PHE A 55 2.93 10.02 3.14
N GLU A 56 3.32 9.04 2.35
CA GLU A 56 2.57 8.53 1.23
C GLU A 56 1.42 7.65 1.74
N ILE A 57 0.19 8.09 1.48
CA ILE A 57 -1.04 7.42 1.88
C ILE A 57 -1.80 6.97 0.63
N LEU A 58 -2.07 5.67 0.54
CA LEU A 58 -3.00 5.10 -0.42
C LEU A 58 -4.43 5.28 0.08
N VAL A 59 -5.27 5.87 -0.75
CA VAL A 59 -6.70 6.03 -0.50
C VAL A 59 -7.44 5.04 -1.38
N LEU A 60 -8.11 4.09 -0.74
CA LEU A 60 -8.94 3.10 -1.41
C LEU A 60 -10.35 3.64 -1.65
N ASP A 61 -11.05 3.05 -2.61
CA ASP A 61 -12.45 3.39 -2.89
C ASP A 61 -13.38 3.08 -1.70
N SER A 62 -13.00 2.11 -0.86
CA SER A 62 -13.63 1.80 0.43
C SER A 62 -13.49 2.91 1.48
N LYS A 63 -12.83 4.03 1.16
CA LYS A 63 -12.41 5.12 2.06
C LYS A 63 -11.34 4.72 3.08
N GLU A 64 -10.80 3.52 2.96
CA GLU A 64 -9.69 3.07 3.78
C GLU A 64 -8.40 3.79 3.35
N LYS A 65 -7.62 4.23 4.34
CA LYS A 65 -6.36 4.95 4.14
C LYS A 65 -5.23 4.08 4.64
N ILE A 66 -4.32 3.72 3.76
CA ILE A 66 -3.21 2.82 4.06
C ILE A 66 -1.92 3.58 3.85
N ARG A 67 -1.08 3.61 4.88
CA ARG A 67 0.24 4.20 4.76
C ARG A 67 1.13 3.29 3.94
N LEU A 68 1.66 3.83 2.85
CA LEU A 68 2.40 3.08 1.85
C LEU A 68 3.69 2.47 2.43
N SER A 69 4.32 3.14 3.40
CA SER A 69 5.46 2.60 4.14
C SER A 69 5.16 1.32 4.95
N MET A 70 3.88 1.06 5.25
CA MET A 70 3.42 -0.14 5.95
C MET A 70 2.92 -1.23 4.99
N VAL A 71 2.95 -0.99 3.68
CA VAL A 71 2.58 -1.99 2.67
C VAL A 71 3.72 -2.98 2.50
N ILE A 72 3.38 -4.26 2.62
CA ILE A 72 4.31 -5.38 2.50
C ILE A 72 4.25 -5.95 1.09
N LYS A 73 3.03 -6.16 0.58
CA LYS A 73 2.79 -6.68 -0.77
C LYS A 73 1.65 -5.96 -1.45
N PHE A 74 1.79 -5.78 -2.76
CA PHE A 74 0.75 -5.24 -3.63
C PHE A 74 0.60 -6.14 -4.84
N ASN A 75 -0.62 -6.63 -5.07
CA ASN A 75 -0.94 -7.59 -6.13
C ASN A 75 -0.01 -8.82 -6.13
N GLY A 76 0.35 -9.31 -4.95
CA GLY A 76 1.24 -10.46 -4.77
C GLY A 76 2.73 -10.16 -4.96
N LYS A 77 3.11 -8.96 -5.40
CA LYS A 77 4.51 -8.53 -5.46
C LYS A 77 4.95 -7.95 -4.11
N ARG A 78 6.15 -8.34 -3.65
CA ARG A 78 6.76 -7.80 -2.43
C ARG A 78 7.24 -6.36 -2.66
N HIS A 79 6.79 -5.47 -1.78
CA HIS A 79 7.19 -4.08 -1.73
C HIS A 79 8.32 -3.84 -0.70
N ARG A 80 8.31 -4.61 0.40
CA ARG A 80 9.31 -4.54 1.47
C ARG A 80 9.90 -5.93 1.73
N GLU A 81 11.20 -6.00 1.99
CA GLU A 81 11.82 -7.20 2.57
C GLU A 81 11.37 -7.32 4.03
N ASP A 82 11.06 -8.56 4.44
CA ASP A 82 10.65 -8.93 5.82
C ASP A 82 11.71 -8.52 6.86
#